data_AF-A0A2P2I3T3-F1
#
_entry.id   AF-A0A2P2I3T3-F1
#
_cell.length_a   1.000
_cell.length_b   1.000
_cell.length_c   1.000
_cell.angle_alpha   90.00
_cell.angle_beta   90.00
_cell.angle_gamma   90.00
#
_symmetry.space_group_name_H-M   'P 1'
#
loop_
_entity.id
_entity.type
_entity.pdbx_description
1 polymer ?
#
loop_
_entity_poly.entity_id
_entity_poly.type
_entity_poly.pdbx_seq_one_letter_code
_entity_poly.pdbx_strand_id
1 'polypeptide(L)'
;MPDSPDDKEAANNESVYPELTGLLAEPGSPAEAKAQVVAESSTSVKGDVTAFESTSWRGPFFQISAAAMASLSSVAIGFITGYSSLVLPQLVNDTSIDYDYQRDAHWIASLPSITSIFGSLVGGVIMEKIGPRTTLLVTAIPCILSWGFVAFAQTVLLMNVGRCLTGIFLGIYSPVPQVYATEIADPKYRGMMGAFPEAAVALGSMLCYIIGNSVDWRTLAILSALVPGVPLFLAMIPLPESPQWLTKMGKLQKAEQSVKRFRGPGYDALAEVTMIRKNIVQKDGADITIKEQLKLFRLPQNWKPILLVFLVFMCGQFSGFAVVVNYTVIIFDAANTGIDSVTSTMIVGSVRFLTTLLSAVLLDRVGRRPLLIISAIGSSLGMLSIGIFFYLQDTGADVENLGWLPLASLLLYVFFNELGYGPIPWLLSGELIPLAVRTLGNGVAVTAYSLFAFIISLTFPMMLKMFTTYTTFWLYATFSLSGVALTMFLPETKGKTLEEIEEFFEPKQEKRQHAL
;
A
#
# COMPACT_ATOMS: atom_id res chain seq x y z
N MET A 1 66.12 -5.38 -1.24
CA MET A 1 67.11 -4.28 -1.32
C MET A 1 68.37 -4.87 -1.90
N PRO A 2 68.87 -4.35 -3.04
CA PRO A 2 69.07 -2.93 -3.31
C PRO A 2 68.41 -2.40 -4.60
N ASP A 3 68.62 -1.10 -4.80
CA ASP A 3 68.06 -0.11 -5.72
C ASP A 3 68.45 -0.21 -7.22
N SER A 4 67.66 0.53 -8.01
CA SER A 4 67.69 0.97 -9.43
C SER A 4 69.03 1.54 -9.96
N PRO A 5 69.17 2.07 -11.23
CA PRO A 5 68.22 2.32 -12.33
C PRO A 5 68.73 1.98 -13.76
N ASP A 6 67.85 2.00 -14.77
CA ASP A 6 67.98 2.87 -15.98
C ASP A 6 67.01 2.51 -17.12
N ASP A 7 66.58 3.59 -17.77
CA ASP A 7 65.66 3.73 -18.89
C ASP A 7 66.14 3.11 -20.23
N LYS A 8 65.14 2.97 -21.13
CA LYS A 8 65.19 2.93 -22.61
C LYS A 8 65.18 1.55 -23.30
N GLU A 9 63.99 1.17 -23.79
CA GLU A 9 63.73 0.99 -25.23
C GLU A 9 62.20 0.86 -25.45
N ALA A 10 61.60 1.86 -26.09
CA ALA A 10 60.98 1.75 -27.42
C ALA A 10 59.62 1.03 -27.39
N ALA A 11 58.52 1.78 -27.35
CA ALA A 11 57.84 2.28 -28.56
C ALA A 11 57.33 1.13 -29.45
N ASN A 12 56.07 0.75 -29.29
CA ASN A 12 55.15 0.34 -30.38
C ASN A 12 53.80 -0.12 -29.81
N ASN A 13 52.78 0.73 -29.97
CA ASN A 13 51.42 0.41 -30.43
C ASN A 13 50.38 1.38 -29.86
N GLU A 14 50.48 2.65 -30.26
CA GLU A 14 49.32 3.52 -30.37
C GLU A 14 49.38 4.24 -31.71
N SER A 15 48.82 3.61 -32.73
CA SER A 15 48.10 4.29 -33.81
C SER A 15 47.45 3.21 -34.67
N VAL A 16 46.18 3.40 -35.03
CA VAL A 16 45.64 3.21 -36.38
C VAL A 16 44.10 3.37 -36.32
N TYR A 17 43.66 4.47 -36.97
CA TYR A 17 42.32 4.97 -37.33
C TYR A 17 41.66 6.06 -36.46
N PRO A 18 42.05 7.33 -36.68
CA PRO A 18 41.26 8.53 -36.44
C PRO A 18 40.57 8.97 -37.74
N GLU A 19 39.29 8.66 -37.94
CA GLU A 19 38.47 9.25 -39.02
C GLU A 19 37.00 8.85 -38.81
N LEU A 20 36.21 9.68 -38.09
CA LEU A 20 34.74 9.79 -38.21
C LEU A 20 34.05 10.74 -37.20
N THR A 21 34.77 11.59 -36.48
CA THR A 21 34.17 12.63 -35.61
C THR A 21 34.61 14.05 -35.96
N GLY A 22 34.81 14.30 -37.24
CA GLY A 22 35.02 15.64 -37.78
C GLY A 22 34.12 15.84 -38.97
N LEU A 23 32.84 16.17 -38.74
CA LEU A 23 31.95 16.96 -39.60
C LEU A 23 30.54 16.93 -39.00
N LEU A 24 29.96 18.11 -38.79
CA LEU A 24 28.63 18.43 -38.22
C LEU A 24 28.57 18.67 -36.70
N ALA A 25 29.28 19.69 -36.23
CA ALA A 25 28.77 20.54 -35.17
C ALA A 25 29.00 22.00 -35.58
N GLU A 26 27.95 22.69 -35.98
CA GLU A 26 28.00 24.14 -36.14
C GLU A 26 28.21 24.80 -34.76
N PRO A 27 29.08 25.83 -34.67
CA PRO A 27 29.33 26.51 -33.42
C PRO A 27 28.04 27.15 -32.89
N GLY A 28 27.60 26.75 -31.70
CA GLY A 28 26.36 27.25 -31.05
C GLY A 28 25.26 26.20 -30.81
N SER A 29 25.53 24.91 -31.02
CA SER A 29 24.52 23.88 -30.77
C SER A 29 24.28 23.62 -29.26
N PRO A 30 23.05 23.19 -28.85
CA PRO A 30 22.73 22.85 -27.46
C PRO A 30 23.60 21.72 -26.88
N ALA A 31 24.31 20.96 -27.71
CA ALA A 31 25.17 19.86 -27.29
C ALA A 31 26.52 20.36 -26.72
N GLU A 32 27.09 21.44 -27.25
CA GLU A 32 28.30 22.08 -26.69
C GLU A 32 27.99 22.79 -25.38
N ALA A 33 26.83 23.47 -25.28
CA ALA A 33 26.35 24.04 -24.02
C ALA A 33 26.13 22.95 -22.95
N LYS A 34 25.67 21.76 -23.35
CA LYS A 34 25.55 20.60 -22.44
C LYS A 34 26.91 20.02 -22.05
N ALA A 35 27.90 19.99 -22.95
CA ALA A 35 29.24 19.49 -22.65
C ALA A 35 30.03 20.44 -21.74
N GLN A 36 29.94 21.76 -21.96
CA GLN A 36 30.59 22.76 -21.12
C GLN A 36 30.00 22.84 -19.71
N VAL A 37 28.67 22.71 -19.55
CA VAL A 37 28.02 22.66 -18.21
C VAL A 37 28.39 21.39 -17.44
N VAL A 38 28.57 20.26 -18.13
CA VAL A 38 29.03 19.00 -17.51
C VAL A 38 30.50 19.13 -17.07
N ALA A 39 31.35 19.78 -17.86
CA ALA A 39 32.77 20.00 -17.52
C ALA A 39 32.96 20.97 -16.35
N GLU A 40 32.25 22.10 -16.31
CA GLU A 40 32.33 23.08 -15.20
C GLU A 40 31.78 22.52 -13.87
N SER A 41 30.86 21.56 -13.91
CA SER A 41 30.32 20.90 -12.71
C SER A 41 31.23 19.83 -12.10
N SER A 42 32.24 19.38 -12.84
CA SER A 42 33.14 18.30 -12.40
C SER A 42 34.27 18.78 -11.47
N THR A 43 34.59 20.07 -11.48
CA THR A 43 35.69 20.66 -10.70
C THR A 43 35.29 21.20 -9.33
N SER A 44 33.99 21.27 -8.99
CA SER A 44 33.53 21.78 -7.69
C SER A 44 33.12 20.69 -6.67
N VAL A 45 33.18 19.40 -7.03
CA VAL A 45 32.71 18.30 -6.16
C VAL A 45 33.89 17.47 -5.65
N LYS A 46 34.76 18.10 -4.86
CA LYS A 46 35.66 17.43 -3.91
C LYS A 46 35.68 18.25 -2.62
N GLY A 47 34.53 18.29 -1.96
CA GLY A 47 34.36 18.83 -0.62
C GLY A 47 33.53 17.85 0.19
N ASP A 48 34.14 17.30 1.22
CA ASP A 48 33.63 16.23 2.07
C ASP A 48 32.21 16.47 2.59
N VAL A 49 31.29 15.57 2.28
CA VAL A 49 30.03 15.39 3.02
C VAL A 49 30.38 14.64 4.30
N THR A 50 31.08 15.30 5.22
CA THR A 50 31.23 14.83 6.59
C THR A 50 30.05 15.35 7.41
N ALA A 51 29.50 14.43 8.20
CA ALA A 51 28.30 14.58 8.99
C ALA A 51 28.30 15.87 9.84
N PHE A 52 27.33 16.74 9.59
CA PHE A 52 26.90 17.74 10.57
C PHE A 52 25.67 17.20 11.29
N GLU A 53 25.90 16.47 12.39
CA GLU A 53 24.87 16.21 13.39
C GLU A 53 24.46 17.54 14.03
N SER A 54 23.44 18.19 13.48
CA SER A 54 22.69 19.17 14.28
C SER A 54 21.71 18.40 15.17
N THR A 55 22.02 18.40 16.47
CA THR A 55 21.26 17.84 17.59
C THR A 55 19.95 18.62 17.81
N SER A 56 19.08 18.62 16.81
CA SER A 56 17.73 19.16 16.89
C SER A 56 16.73 18.07 16.53
N TRP A 57 16.18 17.41 17.55
CA TRP A 57 15.06 16.46 17.44
C TRP A 57 13.83 17.02 16.70
N ARG A 58 13.77 18.34 16.47
CA ARG A 58 12.67 19.02 15.78
C ARG A 58 12.48 18.57 14.32
N GLY A 59 13.56 18.28 13.60
CA GLY A 59 13.48 17.87 12.18
C GLY A 59 12.83 16.49 12.00
N PRO A 60 13.39 15.42 12.61
CA PRO A 60 12.80 14.08 12.56
C PRO A 60 11.38 14.03 13.13
N PHE A 61 11.10 14.74 14.23
CA PHE A 61 9.76 14.81 14.81
C PHE A 61 8.75 15.47 13.85
N PHE A 62 9.14 16.54 13.16
CA PHE A 62 8.27 17.20 12.19
C PHE A 62 7.96 16.29 10.98
N GLN A 63 8.93 15.50 10.51
CA GLN A 63 8.70 14.53 9.43
C GLN A 63 7.74 13.41 9.86
N ILE A 64 7.96 12.82 11.03
CA ILE A 64 7.12 11.76 11.58
C ILE A 64 5.69 12.27 11.78
N SER A 65 5.52 13.45 12.36
CA SER A 65 4.19 14.06 12.52
C SER A 65 3.53 14.38 11.18
N ALA A 66 4.25 14.89 10.19
CA ALA A 66 3.72 15.13 8.85
C ALA A 66 3.24 13.84 8.15
N ALA A 67 3.97 12.73 8.29
CA ALA A 67 3.54 11.43 7.77
C ALA A 67 2.33 10.87 8.53
N ALA A 68 2.28 11.01 9.85
CA ALA A 68 1.11 10.62 10.65
C ALA A 68 -0.13 11.44 10.26
N MET A 69 0.04 12.75 10.04
CA MET A 69 -1.01 13.66 9.57
C MET A 69 -1.53 13.27 8.19
N ALA A 70 -0.65 12.89 7.25
CA ALA A 70 -1.07 12.40 5.94
C ALA A 70 -1.82 11.06 6.04
N SER A 71 -1.41 10.21 6.97
CA SER A 71 -2.04 8.91 7.24
C SER A 71 -3.45 9.02 7.83
N LEU A 72 -3.92 10.21 8.23
CA LEU A 72 -5.34 10.43 8.58
C LEU A 72 -6.30 10.12 7.42
N SER A 73 -5.83 10.24 6.17
CA SER A 73 -6.59 9.78 5.00
C SER A 73 -6.79 8.26 4.97
N SER A 74 -5.81 7.51 5.46
CA SER A 74 -5.91 6.06 5.65
C SER A 74 -6.83 5.68 6.81
N VAL A 75 -6.94 6.53 7.86
CA VAL A 75 -8.01 6.37 8.87
C VAL A 75 -9.39 6.42 8.21
N ALA A 76 -9.60 7.31 7.22
CA ALA A 76 -10.85 7.34 6.47
C ALA A 76 -11.13 6.02 5.73
N ILE A 77 -10.11 5.37 5.16
CA ILE A 77 -10.24 4.01 4.57
C ILE A 77 -10.71 3.01 5.63
N GLY A 78 -10.16 3.07 6.84
CA GLY A 78 -10.58 2.23 7.96
C GLY A 78 -12.07 2.40 8.28
N PHE A 79 -12.57 3.63 8.32
CA PHE A 79 -14.01 3.89 8.47
C PHE A 79 -14.82 3.34 7.29
N ILE A 80 -14.39 3.56 6.04
CA ILE A 80 -15.12 3.10 4.84
C ILE A 80 -15.26 1.57 4.83
N THR A 81 -14.20 0.85 5.21
CA THR A 81 -14.16 -0.61 5.23
C THR A 81 -14.88 -1.20 6.44
N GLY A 82 -14.71 -0.62 7.63
CA GLY A 82 -15.38 -1.06 8.85
C GLY A 82 -16.87 -0.72 8.92
N TYR A 83 -17.35 0.30 8.18
CA TYR A 83 -18.73 0.76 8.24
C TYR A 83 -19.75 -0.35 7.94
N SER A 84 -19.47 -1.20 6.94
CA SER A 84 -20.40 -2.25 6.51
C SER A 84 -20.73 -3.25 7.62
N SER A 85 -19.75 -3.60 8.48
CA SER A 85 -19.93 -4.69 9.45
C SER A 85 -20.96 -4.37 10.53
N LEU A 86 -21.06 -3.10 10.93
CA LEU A 86 -22.01 -2.62 11.93
C LEU A 86 -23.36 -2.27 11.31
N VAL A 87 -23.34 -1.74 10.09
CA VAL A 87 -24.53 -1.14 9.47
C VAL A 87 -25.42 -2.18 8.82
N LEU A 88 -24.86 -3.24 8.24
CA LEU A 88 -25.66 -4.29 7.61
C LEU A 88 -26.64 -4.98 8.59
N PRO A 89 -26.25 -5.34 9.84
CA PRO A 89 -27.18 -5.82 10.85
C PRO A 89 -28.16 -4.74 11.33
N GLN A 90 -27.72 -3.50 11.52
CA GLN A 90 -28.57 -2.42 12.00
C GLN A 90 -29.71 -2.11 11.01
N LEU A 91 -29.44 -2.15 9.71
CA LEU A 91 -30.42 -1.88 8.65
C LEU A 91 -31.54 -2.94 8.60
N VAL A 92 -31.30 -4.17 9.04
CA VAL A 92 -32.35 -5.22 9.09
C VAL A 92 -33.48 -4.82 10.04
N ASN A 93 -33.15 -4.11 11.12
CA ASN A 93 -34.09 -3.68 12.14
C ASN A 93 -34.65 -2.27 11.90
N ASP A 94 -34.19 -1.56 10.86
CA ASP A 94 -34.61 -0.21 10.57
C ASP A 94 -35.77 -0.18 9.56
N THR A 95 -36.87 0.48 9.92
CA THR A 95 -38.07 0.63 9.07
C THR A 95 -38.06 1.91 8.24
N SER A 96 -37.05 2.77 8.40
CA SER A 96 -36.95 4.07 7.72
C SER A 96 -36.59 3.96 6.24
N ILE A 97 -36.08 2.80 5.80
CA ILE A 97 -35.70 2.52 4.40
C ILE A 97 -36.22 1.13 4.04
N ASP A 98 -36.70 0.96 2.80
CA ASP A 98 -36.96 -0.37 2.22
C ASP A 98 -35.62 -1.10 1.98
N TYR A 99 -35.18 -1.86 2.97
CA TYR A 99 -33.95 -2.66 2.93
C TYR A 99 -34.28 -4.14 3.10
N ASP A 100 -33.80 -4.95 2.15
CA ASP A 100 -33.83 -6.40 2.26
C ASP A 100 -32.39 -6.93 2.29
N TYR A 101 -32.04 -7.66 3.36
CA TYR A 101 -30.69 -8.19 3.53
C TYR A 101 -30.22 -9.04 2.34
N GLN A 102 -31.11 -9.82 1.76
CA GLN A 102 -30.77 -10.72 0.66
C GLN A 102 -30.56 -9.99 -0.66
N ARG A 103 -31.34 -8.92 -0.89
CA ARG A 103 -31.29 -8.07 -2.08
C ARG A 103 -30.16 -7.06 -2.04
N ASP A 104 -29.88 -6.47 -0.88
CA ASP A 104 -29.14 -5.21 -0.80
C ASP A 104 -27.78 -5.31 -0.09
N ALA A 105 -27.63 -6.19 0.90
CA ALA A 105 -26.45 -6.22 1.78
C ALA A 105 -25.13 -6.38 1.02
N HIS A 106 -25.11 -7.30 0.05
CA HIS A 106 -23.92 -7.62 -0.74
C HIS A 106 -23.45 -6.43 -1.58
N TRP A 107 -24.35 -5.58 -2.07
CA TRP A 107 -23.97 -4.36 -2.80
C TRP A 107 -23.38 -3.31 -1.86
N ILE A 108 -24.03 -3.03 -0.74
CA ILE A 108 -23.57 -2.03 0.23
C ILE A 108 -22.16 -2.34 0.76
N ALA A 109 -21.87 -3.63 0.96
CA ALA A 109 -20.57 -4.11 1.41
C ALA A 109 -19.47 -4.05 0.33
N SER A 110 -19.81 -4.37 -0.92
CA SER A 110 -18.83 -4.60 -1.99
C SER A 110 -18.57 -3.38 -2.88
N LEU A 111 -19.56 -2.48 -3.05
CA LEU A 111 -19.45 -1.30 -3.91
C LEU A 111 -18.20 -0.42 -3.65
N PRO A 112 -17.74 -0.20 -2.40
CA PRO A 112 -16.52 0.55 -2.16
C PRO A 112 -15.28 -0.07 -2.82
N SER A 113 -15.20 -1.40 -2.85
CA SER A 113 -14.04 -2.14 -3.39
C SER A 113 -13.96 -2.06 -4.92
N ILE A 114 -15.10 -2.10 -5.63
CA ILE A 114 -15.07 -1.97 -7.10
C ILE A 114 -14.82 -0.52 -7.53
N THR A 115 -15.41 0.44 -6.82
CA THR A 115 -15.26 1.86 -7.14
C THR A 115 -13.88 2.42 -6.77
N SER A 116 -13.16 1.77 -5.85
CA SER A 116 -11.76 2.13 -5.53
C SER A 116 -10.79 1.91 -6.69
N ILE A 117 -11.11 1.04 -7.65
CA ILE A 117 -10.31 0.87 -8.87
C ILE A 117 -10.31 2.18 -9.68
N PHE A 118 -11.49 2.77 -9.86
CA PHE A 118 -11.60 4.08 -10.53
C PHE A 118 -10.95 5.18 -9.69
N GLY A 119 -11.15 5.12 -8.38
CA GLY A 119 -10.54 6.05 -7.42
C GLY A 119 -9.01 6.07 -7.47
N SER A 120 -8.35 4.92 -7.53
CA SER A 120 -6.89 4.83 -7.56
C SER A 120 -6.31 5.36 -8.86
N LEU A 121 -6.97 5.11 -10.01
CA LEU A 121 -6.60 5.68 -11.30
C LEU A 121 -6.72 7.21 -11.31
N VAL A 122 -7.87 7.74 -10.87
CA VAL A 122 -8.10 9.18 -10.80
C VAL A 122 -7.17 9.84 -9.78
N GLY A 123 -7.00 9.22 -8.62
CA GLY A 123 -6.11 9.68 -7.55
C GLY A 123 -4.65 9.79 -8.00
N GLY A 124 -4.15 8.82 -8.75
CA GLY A 124 -2.80 8.86 -9.34
C GLY A 124 -2.61 10.04 -10.28
N VAL A 125 -3.56 10.28 -11.19
CA VAL A 125 -3.51 11.40 -12.14
C VAL A 125 -3.59 12.75 -11.43
N ILE A 126 -4.47 12.88 -10.42
CA ILE A 126 -4.58 14.11 -9.62
C ILE A 126 -3.27 14.35 -8.87
N MET A 127 -2.77 13.34 -8.15
CA MET A 127 -1.51 13.40 -7.40
C MET A 127 -0.32 13.85 -8.25
N GLU A 128 -0.19 13.30 -9.47
CA GLU A 128 0.89 13.70 -10.36
C GLU A 128 0.77 15.17 -10.82
N LYS A 129 -0.46 15.65 -11.08
CA LYS A 129 -0.69 17.01 -11.59
C LYS A 129 -0.61 18.11 -10.54
N ILE A 130 -1.18 17.89 -9.35
CA ILE A 130 -1.30 18.93 -8.31
C ILE A 130 -0.45 18.69 -7.08
N GLY A 131 0.17 17.50 -6.96
CA GLY A 131 1.03 17.12 -5.85
C GLY A 131 0.29 16.33 -4.77
N PRO A 132 1.01 15.46 -4.03
CA PRO A 132 0.42 14.57 -3.03
C PRO A 132 -0.26 15.30 -1.86
N ARG A 133 0.36 16.32 -1.26
CA ARG A 133 -0.26 17.08 -0.14
C ARG A 133 -1.51 17.81 -0.61
N THR A 134 -1.44 18.46 -1.77
CA THR A 134 -2.58 19.20 -2.32
C THR A 134 -3.72 18.27 -2.70
N THR A 135 -3.42 17.06 -3.17
CA THR A 135 -4.41 16.01 -3.44
C THR A 135 -5.15 15.61 -2.17
N LEU A 136 -4.45 15.34 -1.07
CA LEU A 136 -5.08 15.02 0.23
C LEU A 136 -5.98 16.15 0.72
N LEU A 137 -5.52 17.40 0.61
CA LEU A 137 -6.28 18.58 1.03
C LEU A 137 -7.56 18.78 0.21
N VAL A 138 -7.47 18.74 -1.12
CA VAL A 138 -8.60 19.00 -2.02
C VAL A 138 -9.63 17.89 -1.96
N THR A 139 -9.20 16.63 -1.84
CA THR A 139 -10.09 15.48 -1.84
C THR A 139 -10.78 15.24 -0.50
N ALA A 140 -10.30 15.84 0.59
CA ALA A 140 -10.94 15.77 1.91
C ALA A 140 -12.37 16.32 1.90
N ILE A 141 -12.64 17.44 1.22
CA ILE A 141 -13.97 18.04 1.17
C ILE A 141 -14.96 17.14 0.41
N PRO A 142 -14.69 16.70 -0.85
CA PRO A 142 -15.54 15.74 -1.54
C PRO A 142 -15.72 14.41 -0.78
N CYS A 143 -14.71 13.94 -0.04
CA CYS A 143 -14.84 12.76 0.80
C CYS A 143 -15.87 12.97 1.91
N ILE A 144 -15.85 14.12 2.60
CA ILE A 144 -16.87 14.45 3.61
C ILE A 144 -18.27 14.52 2.98
N LEU A 145 -18.38 15.13 1.79
CA LEU A 145 -19.65 15.22 1.07
C LEU A 145 -20.19 13.85 0.65
N SER A 146 -19.30 12.90 0.30
CA SER A 146 -19.71 11.54 -0.09
C SER A 146 -20.46 10.80 1.02
N TRP A 147 -20.03 10.99 2.28
CA TRP A 147 -20.72 10.45 3.44
C TRP A 147 -22.07 11.11 3.71
N GLY A 148 -22.28 12.35 3.27
CA GLY A 148 -23.58 13.01 3.31
C GLY A 148 -24.66 12.23 2.55
N PHE A 149 -24.32 11.65 1.40
CA PHE A 149 -25.24 10.79 0.64
C PHE A 149 -25.66 9.55 1.43
N VAL A 150 -24.76 8.99 2.24
CA VAL A 150 -25.05 7.85 3.11
C VAL A 150 -25.89 8.30 4.31
N ALA A 151 -25.45 9.32 5.05
CA ALA A 151 -26.11 9.80 6.26
C ALA A 151 -27.57 10.22 6.02
N PHE A 152 -27.84 10.89 4.91
CA PHE A 152 -29.18 11.37 4.53
C PHE A 152 -29.91 10.44 3.57
N ALA A 153 -29.44 9.19 3.37
CA ALA A 153 -30.07 8.25 2.46
C ALA A 153 -31.51 7.94 2.89
N GLN A 154 -32.49 8.15 2.03
CA GLN A 154 -33.89 7.74 2.25
C GLN A 154 -34.23 6.44 1.51
N THR A 155 -33.34 6.01 0.61
CA THR A 155 -33.49 4.80 -0.20
C THR A 155 -32.15 4.06 -0.23
N VAL A 156 -32.20 2.74 -0.41
CA VAL A 156 -31.00 1.92 -0.61
C VAL A 156 -30.18 2.40 -1.81
N LEU A 157 -30.84 2.89 -2.86
CA LEU A 157 -30.15 3.43 -4.03
C LEU A 157 -29.28 4.65 -3.67
N LEU A 158 -29.81 5.59 -2.88
CA LEU A 158 -29.06 6.77 -2.46
C LEU A 158 -27.88 6.38 -1.56
N MET A 159 -28.09 5.38 -0.70
CA MET A 159 -27.01 4.80 0.11
C MET A 159 -25.93 4.16 -0.75
N ASN A 160 -26.30 3.38 -1.77
CA ASN A 160 -25.38 2.76 -2.71
C ASN A 160 -24.58 3.80 -3.52
N VAL A 161 -25.22 4.90 -3.93
CA VAL A 161 -24.51 6.05 -4.55
C VAL A 161 -23.47 6.62 -3.57
N GLY A 162 -23.84 6.82 -2.31
CA GLY A 162 -22.90 7.23 -1.27
C GLY A 162 -21.74 6.24 -1.09
N ARG A 163 -22.01 4.93 -1.05
CA ARG A 163 -20.98 3.88 -0.94
C ARG A 163 -20.04 3.90 -2.14
N CYS A 164 -20.55 4.04 -3.36
CA CYS A 164 -19.74 4.23 -4.57
C CYS A 164 -18.81 5.45 -4.47
N LEU A 165 -19.33 6.59 -4.01
CA LEU A 165 -18.53 7.79 -3.84
C LEU A 165 -17.45 7.60 -2.77
N THR A 166 -17.78 6.99 -1.62
CA THR A 166 -16.77 6.68 -0.58
C THR A 166 -15.69 5.72 -1.09
N GLY A 167 -16.04 4.76 -1.96
CA GLY A 167 -15.07 3.85 -2.56
C GLY A 167 -14.10 4.53 -3.53
N ILE A 168 -14.53 5.55 -4.27
CA ILE A 168 -13.60 6.39 -5.05
C ILE A 168 -12.54 7.00 -4.12
N PHE A 169 -12.92 7.52 -2.95
CA PHE A 169 -11.96 8.05 -1.98
C PHE A 169 -11.11 6.96 -1.32
N LEU A 170 -11.65 5.75 -1.12
CA LEU A 170 -10.84 4.59 -0.73
C LEU A 170 -9.69 4.35 -1.71
N GLY A 171 -9.98 4.46 -3.02
CA GLY A 171 -8.98 4.34 -4.07
C GLY A 171 -7.97 5.49 -4.10
N ILE A 172 -8.43 6.74 -3.93
CA ILE A 172 -7.55 7.92 -3.90
C ILE A 172 -6.61 7.88 -2.68
N TYR A 173 -7.13 7.54 -1.50
CA TYR A 173 -6.38 7.55 -0.26
C TYR A 173 -5.49 6.33 -0.04
N SER A 174 -5.55 5.32 -0.92
CA SER A 174 -4.66 4.17 -0.82
C SER A 174 -3.20 4.55 -1.17
N PRO A 175 -2.89 5.10 -2.36
CA PRO A 175 -1.50 5.38 -2.74
C PRO A 175 -0.98 6.74 -2.22
N VAL A 176 -1.82 7.78 -2.13
CA VAL A 176 -1.38 9.16 -1.88
C VAL A 176 -0.66 9.36 -0.54
N PRO A 177 -1.17 8.90 0.62
CA PRO A 177 -0.48 9.10 1.90
C PRO A 177 0.84 8.34 1.98
N GLN A 178 0.93 7.16 1.36
CA GLN A 178 2.17 6.38 1.31
C GLN A 178 3.24 7.08 0.47
N VAL A 179 2.86 7.61 -0.70
CA VAL A 179 3.75 8.41 -1.55
C VAL A 179 4.21 9.65 -0.79
N TYR A 180 3.30 10.41 -0.20
CA TYR A 180 3.67 11.60 0.56
C TYR A 180 4.64 11.29 1.70
N ALA A 181 4.32 10.28 2.53
CA ALA A 181 5.15 9.88 3.67
C ALA A 181 6.57 9.45 3.23
N THR A 182 6.69 8.71 2.13
CA THR A 182 7.99 8.22 1.63
C THR A 182 8.80 9.28 0.90
N GLU A 183 8.15 10.25 0.25
CA GLU A 183 8.81 11.35 -0.46
C GLU A 183 9.39 12.40 0.49
N ILE A 184 8.73 12.68 1.62
CA ILE A 184 9.22 13.61 2.64
C ILE A 184 10.23 12.96 3.60
N ALA A 185 10.22 11.62 3.72
CA ALA A 185 11.06 10.90 4.66
C ALA A 185 12.54 11.01 4.31
N ASP A 186 13.35 11.28 5.32
CA ASP A 186 14.78 10.98 5.29
C ASP A 186 14.98 9.47 5.04
N PRO A 187 15.99 9.06 4.24
CA PRO A 187 16.32 7.65 4.01
C PRO A 187 16.34 6.79 5.28
N LYS A 188 16.77 7.33 6.43
CA LYS A 188 16.81 6.62 7.71
C LYS A 188 15.44 6.20 8.26
N TYR A 189 14.40 7.00 8.01
CA TYR A 189 13.06 6.82 8.59
C TYR A 189 12.01 6.36 7.57
N ARG A 190 12.39 6.22 6.29
CA ARG A 190 11.48 5.92 5.18
C ARG A 190 10.68 4.64 5.37
N GLY A 191 11.29 3.57 5.88
CA GLY A 191 10.60 2.30 6.13
C GLY A 191 9.49 2.44 7.17
N MET A 192 9.81 3.04 8.33
CA MET A 192 8.85 3.29 9.41
C MET A 192 7.70 4.21 8.96
N MET A 193 8.01 5.32 8.28
CA MET A 193 7.00 6.26 7.78
C MET A 193 6.12 5.64 6.69
N GLY A 194 6.67 4.73 5.90
CA GLY A 194 5.93 3.96 4.90
C GLY A 194 4.91 2.98 5.48
N ALA A 195 5.07 2.57 6.75
CA ALA A 195 4.14 1.65 7.43
C ALA A 195 2.96 2.36 8.14
N PHE A 196 3.03 3.68 8.33
CA PHE A 196 1.98 4.45 9.01
C PHE A 196 0.60 4.38 8.34
N PRO A 197 0.48 4.44 6.99
CA PRO A 197 -0.82 4.34 6.33
C PRO A 197 -1.59 3.08 6.71
N GLU A 198 -0.93 1.91 6.69
CA GLU A 198 -1.59 0.63 7.00
C GLU A 198 -2.05 0.55 8.46
N ALA A 199 -1.19 0.98 9.39
CA ALA A 199 -1.56 1.08 10.80
C ALA A 199 -2.74 2.06 11.02
N ALA A 200 -2.81 3.14 10.25
CA ALA A 200 -3.91 4.09 10.29
C ALA A 200 -5.22 3.51 9.72
N VAL A 201 -5.19 2.63 8.71
CA VAL A 201 -6.38 1.88 8.25
C VAL A 201 -6.92 1.01 9.37
N ALA A 202 -6.05 0.27 10.06
CA ALA A 202 -6.45 -0.59 11.17
C ALA A 202 -7.02 0.24 12.35
N LEU A 203 -6.39 1.39 12.66
CA LEU A 203 -6.90 2.35 13.65
C LEU A 203 -8.29 2.87 13.28
N GLY A 204 -8.51 3.26 12.03
CA GLY A 204 -9.81 3.75 11.56
C GLY A 204 -10.90 2.68 11.63
N SER A 205 -10.57 1.43 11.32
CA SER A 205 -11.50 0.30 11.45
C SER A 205 -11.90 0.08 12.91
N MET A 206 -10.91 0.10 13.82
CA MET A 206 -11.13 -0.03 15.26
C MET A 206 -12.01 1.11 15.80
N LEU A 207 -11.72 2.36 15.44
CA LEU A 207 -12.54 3.52 15.84
C LEU A 207 -13.97 3.41 15.30
N CYS A 208 -14.15 2.96 14.06
CA CYS A 208 -15.47 2.71 13.48
C CYS A 208 -16.26 1.70 14.31
N TYR A 209 -15.65 0.57 14.70
CA TYR A 209 -16.30 -0.46 15.52
C TYR A 209 -16.69 0.05 16.91
N ILE A 210 -15.81 0.82 17.56
CA ILE A 210 -16.08 1.40 18.88
C ILE A 210 -17.22 2.42 18.82
N ILE A 211 -17.17 3.34 17.86
CA ILE A 211 -18.18 4.40 17.71
C ILE A 211 -19.52 3.79 17.33
N GLY A 212 -19.54 2.91 16.33
CA GLY A 212 -20.77 2.34 15.78
C GLY A 212 -21.54 1.42 16.71
N ASN A 213 -20.93 0.97 17.81
CA ASN A 213 -21.65 0.28 18.89
C ASN A 213 -22.66 1.18 19.61
N SER A 214 -22.39 2.48 19.69
CA SER A 214 -23.15 3.41 20.54
C SER A 214 -24.09 4.32 19.76
N VAL A 215 -24.08 4.25 18.42
CA VAL A 215 -24.80 5.18 17.55
C VAL A 215 -25.52 4.45 16.42
N ASP A 216 -26.57 5.08 15.88
CA ASP A 216 -27.26 4.61 14.69
C ASP A 216 -26.39 4.77 13.43
N TRP A 217 -26.75 4.05 12.37
CA TRP A 217 -25.99 4.03 11.11
C TRP A 217 -25.88 5.40 10.42
N ARG A 218 -26.84 6.32 10.61
CA ARG A 218 -26.79 7.68 10.03
C ARG A 218 -25.82 8.55 10.79
N THR A 219 -25.90 8.54 12.11
CA THR A 219 -24.93 9.21 12.98
C THR A 219 -23.54 8.64 12.77
N LEU A 220 -23.40 7.32 12.61
CA LEU A 220 -22.14 6.69 12.25
C LEU A 220 -21.60 7.19 10.91
N ALA A 221 -22.45 7.41 9.90
CA ALA A 221 -22.02 7.97 8.61
C ALA A 221 -21.52 9.41 8.75
N ILE A 222 -22.21 10.24 9.56
CA ILE A 222 -21.76 11.61 9.86
C ILE A 222 -20.41 11.58 10.58
N LEU A 223 -20.24 10.72 11.59
CA LEU A 223 -18.97 10.58 12.30
C LEU A 223 -17.86 10.02 11.40
N SER A 224 -18.18 9.08 10.50
CA SER A 224 -17.25 8.56 9.49
C SER A 224 -16.77 9.65 8.50
N ALA A 225 -17.58 10.69 8.29
CA ALA A 225 -17.18 11.87 7.53
C ALA A 225 -16.26 12.78 8.34
N LEU A 226 -16.68 13.13 9.56
CA LEU A 226 -16.08 14.21 10.32
C LEU A 226 -14.81 13.79 11.07
N VAL A 227 -14.81 12.61 11.68
CA VAL A 227 -13.70 12.11 12.52
C VAL A 227 -12.39 12.00 11.75
N PRO A 228 -12.33 11.39 10.55
CA PRO A 228 -11.10 11.41 9.76
C PRO A 228 -10.98 12.66 8.86
N GLY A 229 -12.09 13.14 8.28
CA GLY A 229 -12.06 14.15 7.23
C GLY A 229 -11.67 15.55 7.71
N VAL A 230 -12.21 16.02 8.84
CA VAL A 230 -11.92 17.35 9.36
C VAL A 230 -10.46 17.44 9.86
N PRO A 231 -9.96 16.49 10.68
CA PRO A 231 -8.56 16.48 11.06
C PRO A 231 -7.62 16.39 9.86
N LEU A 232 -7.92 15.57 8.84
CA LEU A 232 -7.12 15.50 7.62
C LEU A 232 -7.03 16.86 6.93
N PHE A 233 -8.16 17.53 6.71
CA PHE A 233 -8.20 18.83 6.04
C PHE A 233 -7.38 19.88 6.81
N LEU A 234 -7.59 19.98 8.12
CA LEU A 234 -6.88 20.93 8.98
C LEU A 234 -5.37 20.61 9.05
N ALA A 235 -5.02 19.32 9.10
CA ALA A 235 -3.65 18.86 9.16
C ALA A 235 -2.86 19.16 7.89
N MET A 236 -3.48 19.07 6.71
CA MET A 236 -2.78 19.33 5.45
C MET A 236 -2.50 20.82 5.19
N ILE A 237 -3.26 21.76 5.76
CA ILE A 237 -3.09 23.21 5.56
C ILE A 237 -1.65 23.70 5.86
N PRO A 238 -1.05 23.46 7.05
CA PRO A 238 0.27 23.97 7.39
C PRO A 238 1.45 23.21 6.77
N LEU A 239 1.21 22.05 6.15
CA LEU A 239 2.28 21.19 5.64
C LEU A 239 2.74 21.64 4.24
N PRO A 240 4.06 21.65 3.98
CA PRO A 240 4.60 21.94 2.65
C PRO A 240 4.36 20.77 1.69
N GLU A 241 4.42 21.04 0.39
CA GLU A 241 4.31 19.99 -0.65
C GLU A 241 5.59 19.16 -0.74
N SER A 242 5.49 17.94 -1.27
CA SER A 242 6.61 17.02 -1.40
C SER A 242 7.81 17.64 -2.15
N PRO A 243 9.04 17.56 -1.59
CA PRO A 243 10.23 18.07 -2.24
C PRO A 243 10.57 17.30 -3.53
N GLN A 244 10.26 15.99 -3.59
CA GLN A 244 10.48 15.18 -4.78
C GLN A 244 9.56 15.61 -5.92
N TRP A 245 8.27 15.76 -5.63
CA TRP A 245 7.28 16.24 -6.61
C TRP A 245 7.59 17.66 -7.08
N LEU A 246 7.95 18.58 -6.17
CA LEU A 246 8.31 19.95 -6.54
C LEU A 246 9.54 20.00 -7.46
N THR A 247 10.52 19.13 -7.22
CA THR A 247 11.71 18.99 -8.08
C THR A 247 11.35 18.42 -9.44
N LYS A 248 10.48 17.39 -9.50
CA LYS A 248 9.95 16.81 -10.75
C LYS A 248 9.22 17.87 -11.59
N MET A 249 8.46 18.75 -10.96
CA MET A 249 7.74 19.85 -11.63
C MET A 249 8.64 21.05 -11.99
N GLY A 250 9.95 20.97 -11.78
CA GLY A 250 10.91 22.06 -12.07
C GLY A 250 10.85 23.25 -11.09
N LYS A 251 10.12 23.15 -9.98
CA LYS A 251 9.93 24.23 -8.99
C LYS A 251 11.02 24.19 -7.91
N LEU A 252 12.28 24.36 -8.32
CA LEU A 252 13.46 24.13 -7.48
C LEU A 252 13.50 24.99 -6.20
N GLN A 253 13.16 26.29 -6.29
CA GLN A 253 13.13 27.17 -5.12
C GLN A 253 12.11 26.72 -4.06
N LYS A 254 10.94 26.26 -4.49
CA LYS A 254 9.91 25.72 -3.58
C LYS A 254 10.35 24.36 -3.01
N ALA A 255 11.03 23.53 -3.81
CA ALA A 255 11.58 22.27 -3.34
C ALA A 255 12.61 22.50 -2.22
N GLU A 256 13.52 23.46 -2.39
CA GLU A 256 14.50 23.82 -1.37
C GLU A 256 13.84 24.32 -0.08
N GLN A 257 12.81 25.16 -0.18
CA GLN A 257 12.02 25.60 0.98
C GLN A 257 11.33 24.44 1.70
N SER A 258 10.79 23.48 0.95
CA SER A 258 10.16 22.28 1.51
C SER A 258 11.18 21.42 2.26
N VAL A 259 12.35 21.16 1.66
CA VAL A 259 13.45 20.44 2.31
C VAL A 259 13.90 21.16 3.59
N LYS A 260 14.13 22.49 3.55
CA LYS A 260 14.46 23.28 4.74
C LYS A 260 13.41 23.17 5.84
N ARG A 261 12.12 23.07 5.47
CA ARG A 261 11.04 22.90 6.44
C ARG A 261 11.04 21.52 7.10
N PHE A 262 11.34 20.45 6.35
CA PHE A 262 11.37 19.08 6.86
C PHE A 262 12.67 18.69 7.57
N ARG A 263 13.82 19.14 7.07
CA ARG A 263 15.15 18.82 7.61
C ARG A 263 15.62 19.82 8.67
N GLY A 264 15.14 21.06 8.59
CA GLY A 264 15.54 22.17 9.45
C GLY A 264 16.41 23.21 8.71
N PRO A 265 16.54 24.42 9.28
CA PRO A 265 17.16 25.56 8.60
C PRO A 265 18.68 25.43 8.38
N GLY A 266 19.37 24.57 9.13
CA GLY A 266 20.82 24.33 8.99
C GLY A 266 21.20 23.23 8.00
N TYR A 267 20.23 22.61 7.33
CA TYR A 267 20.46 21.53 6.37
C TYR A 267 20.76 22.08 4.97
N ASP A 268 21.72 21.46 4.26
CA ASP A 268 22.02 21.80 2.87
C ASP A 268 20.93 21.27 1.92
N ALA A 269 19.84 22.02 1.87
CA ALA A 269 18.70 21.71 1.02
C ALA A 269 19.02 21.79 -0.48
N LEU A 270 20.02 22.59 -0.87
CA LEU A 270 20.39 22.74 -2.27
C LEU A 270 21.07 21.47 -2.78
N ALA A 271 21.95 20.87 -1.96
CA ALA A 271 22.56 19.58 -2.28
C ALA A 271 21.51 18.46 -2.43
N GLU A 272 20.55 18.34 -1.50
CA GLU A 272 19.49 17.32 -1.59
C GLU A 272 18.62 17.51 -2.83
N VAL A 273 18.16 18.73 -3.12
CA VAL A 273 17.37 19.02 -4.34
C VAL A 273 18.16 18.73 -5.61
N THR A 274 19.46 19.03 -5.63
CA THR A 274 20.33 18.75 -6.79
C THR A 274 20.51 17.24 -6.99
N MET A 275 20.66 16.47 -5.91
CA MET A 275 20.69 15.00 -5.97
C MET A 275 19.36 14.43 -6.47
N ILE A 276 18.23 14.92 -5.96
CA ILE A 276 16.89 14.53 -6.41
C ILE A 276 16.75 14.83 -7.90
N ARG A 277 17.14 16.03 -8.35
CA ARG A 277 17.09 16.40 -9.77
C ARG A 277 17.97 15.51 -10.64
N LYS A 278 19.17 15.16 -10.19
CA LYS A 278 20.05 14.22 -10.91
C LYS A 278 19.41 12.85 -11.05
N ASN A 279 18.82 12.33 -9.97
CA ASN A 279 18.12 11.05 -9.98
C ASN A 279 16.87 11.07 -10.86
N ILE A 280 16.13 12.18 -10.88
CA ILE A 280 14.97 12.37 -11.75
C ILE A 280 15.44 12.46 -13.20
N VAL A 281 16.44 13.25 -13.56
CA VAL A 281 16.93 13.34 -14.95
C VAL A 281 17.52 12.01 -15.45
N GLN A 282 18.19 11.24 -14.59
CA GLN A 282 18.64 9.89 -14.93
C GLN A 282 17.47 8.91 -15.15
N LYS A 283 16.33 9.11 -14.46
CA LYS A 283 15.14 8.26 -14.58
C LYS A 283 14.16 8.73 -15.67
N ASP A 284 13.92 10.03 -15.82
CA ASP A 284 13.09 10.68 -16.85
C ASP A 284 13.79 10.69 -18.21
N GLY A 285 15.13 10.60 -18.26
CA GLY A 285 15.87 10.25 -19.49
C GLY A 285 15.50 8.86 -20.04
N ALA A 286 14.77 8.06 -19.24
CA ALA A 286 14.14 6.80 -19.57
C ALA A 286 12.61 6.87 -19.38
N ASP A 287 11.95 7.98 -19.74
CA ASP A 287 10.50 8.06 -19.90
C ASP A 287 10.04 7.13 -21.03
N ILE A 288 9.97 5.84 -20.67
CA ILE A 288 9.44 4.78 -21.50
C ILE A 288 7.94 5.04 -21.59
N THR A 289 7.45 5.32 -22.79
CA THR A 289 6.02 5.59 -23.02
C THR A 289 5.18 4.41 -22.53
N ILE A 290 3.93 4.58 -22.10
CA ILE A 290 3.02 3.47 -21.71
C ILE A 290 3.01 2.34 -22.76
N LYS A 291 3.11 2.69 -24.06
CA LYS A 291 3.22 1.73 -25.16
C LYS A 291 4.50 0.89 -25.10
N GLU A 292 5.61 1.48 -24.70
CA GLU A 292 6.89 0.81 -24.55
C GLU A 292 6.93 0.02 -23.24
N GLN A 293 6.31 0.51 -22.16
CA GLN A 293 6.09 -0.28 -20.94
C GLN A 293 5.27 -1.53 -21.23
N LEU A 294 4.25 -1.44 -22.09
CA LEU A 294 3.45 -2.59 -22.51
C LEU A 294 4.25 -3.61 -23.34
N LYS A 295 5.23 -3.13 -24.14
CA LYS A 295 6.17 -4.02 -24.85
C LYS A 295 7.10 -4.73 -23.87
N LEU A 296 7.67 -3.99 -22.92
CA LEU A 296 8.54 -4.53 -21.87
C LEU A 296 7.80 -5.49 -20.94
N PHE A 297 6.51 -5.24 -20.69
CA PHE A 297 5.66 -6.12 -19.87
C PHE A 297 5.60 -7.55 -20.42
N ARG A 298 5.73 -7.76 -21.74
CA ARG A 298 5.74 -9.10 -22.34
C ARG A 298 6.99 -9.92 -22.02
N LEU A 299 8.06 -9.29 -21.54
CA LEU A 299 9.31 -9.99 -21.22
C LEU A 299 9.15 -10.81 -19.93
N PRO A 300 9.66 -12.06 -19.89
CA PRO A 300 9.53 -12.95 -18.75
C PRO A 300 10.13 -12.41 -17.45
N GLN A 301 11.16 -11.56 -17.54
CA GLN A 301 11.74 -10.87 -16.39
C GLN A 301 10.77 -9.88 -15.72
N ASN A 302 9.79 -9.35 -16.47
CA ASN A 302 8.90 -8.29 -16.02
C ASN A 302 7.53 -8.83 -15.57
N TRP A 303 6.94 -9.78 -16.31
CA TRP A 303 5.61 -10.31 -15.94
C TRP A 303 5.67 -11.33 -14.79
N LYS A 304 6.77 -12.08 -14.61
CA LYS A 304 6.88 -13.06 -13.52
C LYS A 304 6.80 -12.41 -12.13
N PRO A 305 7.55 -11.34 -11.81
CA PRO A 305 7.39 -10.63 -10.53
C PRO A 305 5.97 -10.10 -10.31
N ILE A 306 5.37 -9.53 -11.36
CA ILE A 306 4.01 -8.97 -11.29
C ILE A 306 2.98 -10.08 -11.03
N LEU A 307 3.12 -11.23 -11.68
CA LEU A 307 2.28 -12.40 -11.41
C LEU A 307 2.44 -12.90 -9.98
N LEU A 308 3.66 -12.92 -9.43
CA LEU A 308 3.87 -13.31 -8.03
C LEU A 308 3.13 -12.36 -7.09
N VAL A 309 3.29 -11.04 -7.26
CA VAL A 309 2.57 -10.04 -6.44
C VAL A 309 1.05 -10.21 -6.57
N PHE A 310 0.55 -10.40 -7.80
CA PHE A 310 -0.86 -10.66 -8.07
C PHE A 310 -1.38 -11.90 -7.34
N LEU A 311 -0.64 -13.02 -7.39
CA LEU A 311 -1.02 -14.26 -6.73
C LEU A 311 -0.98 -14.15 -5.20
N VAL A 312 -0.03 -13.39 -4.63
CA VAL A 312 -0.01 -13.13 -3.18
C VAL A 312 -1.22 -12.28 -2.76
N PHE A 313 -1.59 -11.24 -3.53
CA PHE A 313 -2.84 -10.49 -3.28
C PHE A 313 -4.08 -11.37 -3.40
N MET A 314 -4.12 -12.28 -4.37
CA MET A 314 -5.19 -13.25 -4.54
C MET A 314 -5.31 -14.13 -3.30
N CYS A 315 -4.24 -14.79 -2.85
CA CYS A 315 -4.29 -15.62 -1.65
C CYS A 315 -4.67 -14.83 -0.40
N GLY A 316 -4.19 -13.59 -0.25
CA GLY A 316 -4.57 -12.72 0.87
C GLY A 316 -6.07 -12.40 0.88
N GLN A 317 -6.66 -12.01 -0.24
CA GLN A 317 -8.09 -11.69 -0.32
C GLN A 317 -9.00 -12.93 -0.25
N PHE A 318 -8.64 -14.00 -0.98
CA PHE A 318 -9.38 -15.26 -0.99
C PHE A 318 -9.24 -16.04 0.33
N SER A 319 -8.33 -15.65 1.24
CA SER A 319 -8.31 -16.14 2.62
C SER A 319 -9.51 -15.69 3.46
N GLY A 320 -10.39 -14.83 2.92
CA GLY A 320 -11.57 -14.32 3.62
C GLY A 320 -11.38 -12.94 4.27
N PHE A 321 -10.32 -12.20 3.92
CA PHE A 321 -10.00 -10.91 4.55
C PHE A 321 -11.16 -9.91 4.46
N ALA A 322 -11.66 -9.68 3.24
CA ALA A 322 -12.78 -8.78 3.01
C ALA A 322 -14.07 -9.25 3.70
N VAL A 323 -14.27 -10.57 3.85
CA VAL A 323 -15.41 -11.13 4.58
C VAL A 323 -15.34 -10.77 6.05
N VAL A 324 -14.20 -11.04 6.70
CA VAL A 324 -14.04 -10.74 8.12
C VAL A 324 -14.23 -9.24 8.33
N VAL A 325 -13.56 -8.38 7.57
CA VAL A 325 -13.72 -6.92 7.75
C VAL A 325 -15.17 -6.44 7.56
N ASN A 326 -15.90 -6.94 6.56
CA ASN A 326 -17.25 -6.44 6.24
C ASN A 326 -18.40 -7.16 6.96
N TYR A 327 -18.20 -8.38 7.45
CA TYR A 327 -19.28 -9.23 7.96
C TYR A 327 -19.00 -9.83 9.35
N THR A 328 -17.99 -9.34 10.10
CA THR A 328 -17.65 -9.89 11.44
C THR A 328 -18.85 -9.99 12.37
N VAL A 329 -19.69 -8.95 12.49
CA VAL A 329 -20.86 -8.97 13.37
C VAL A 329 -21.83 -10.09 12.97
N ILE A 330 -22.08 -10.24 11.67
CA ILE A 330 -22.96 -11.28 11.12
C ILE A 330 -22.41 -12.69 11.38
N ILE A 331 -21.09 -12.86 11.32
CA ILE A 331 -20.44 -14.14 11.64
C ILE A 331 -20.64 -14.49 13.11
N PHE A 332 -20.50 -13.52 14.02
CA PHE A 332 -20.74 -13.75 15.45
C PHE A 332 -22.22 -13.97 15.78
N ASP A 333 -23.12 -13.23 15.14
CA ASP A 333 -24.57 -13.44 15.29
C ASP A 333 -24.97 -14.85 14.84
N ALA A 334 -24.42 -15.33 13.72
CA ALA A 334 -24.65 -16.68 13.24
C ALA A 334 -24.07 -17.76 14.19
N ALA A 335 -22.95 -17.48 14.84
CA ALA A 335 -22.37 -18.40 15.81
C ALA A 335 -23.21 -18.53 17.08
N ASN A 336 -24.02 -17.51 17.42
CA ASN A 336 -25.01 -17.49 18.50
C ASN A 336 -24.46 -18.02 19.84
N THR A 337 -23.27 -17.56 20.24
CA THR A 337 -22.55 -18.07 21.41
C THR A 337 -22.89 -17.35 22.72
N GLY A 338 -23.84 -16.40 22.69
CA GLY A 338 -24.20 -15.56 23.83
C GLY A 338 -23.18 -14.45 24.17
N ILE A 339 -22.03 -14.42 23.50
CA ILE A 339 -21.09 -13.29 23.55
C ILE A 339 -21.61 -12.20 22.61
N ASP A 340 -21.66 -10.96 23.09
CA ASP A 340 -22.07 -9.83 22.25
C ASP A 340 -21.21 -9.70 20.99
N SER A 341 -21.85 -9.78 19.83
CA SER A 341 -21.22 -9.77 18.51
C SER A 341 -20.52 -8.44 18.20
N VAL A 342 -21.08 -7.33 18.69
CA VAL A 342 -20.51 -6.00 18.48
C VAL A 342 -19.25 -5.83 19.33
N THR A 343 -19.29 -6.24 20.61
CA THR A 343 -18.10 -6.29 21.48
C THR A 343 -17.00 -7.17 20.92
N SER A 344 -17.36 -8.34 20.41
CA SER A 344 -16.42 -9.25 19.73
C SER A 344 -15.75 -8.58 18.52
N THR A 345 -16.51 -7.80 17.75
CA THR A 345 -16.00 -7.03 16.61
C THR A 345 -15.03 -5.93 17.03
N MET A 346 -15.29 -5.25 18.16
CA MET A 346 -14.36 -4.27 18.73
C MET A 346 -13.02 -4.90 19.16
N ILE A 347 -13.06 -6.09 19.77
CA ILE A 347 -11.86 -6.84 20.14
C ILE A 347 -11.06 -7.22 18.89
N VAL A 348 -11.75 -7.72 17.85
CA VAL A 348 -11.13 -8.05 16.55
C VAL A 348 -10.42 -6.83 15.96
N GLY A 349 -11.07 -5.66 15.93
CA GLY A 349 -10.45 -4.42 15.44
C GLY A 349 -9.22 -3.98 16.24
N SER A 350 -9.26 -4.20 17.56
CA SER A 350 -8.14 -3.87 18.46
C SER A 350 -6.93 -4.77 18.22
N VAL A 351 -7.15 -6.09 18.10
CA VAL A 351 -6.09 -7.06 17.77
C VAL A 351 -5.51 -6.75 16.39
N ARG A 352 -6.36 -6.44 15.40
CA ARG A 352 -5.92 -6.03 14.08
C ARG A 352 -4.91 -4.88 14.16
N PHE A 353 -5.27 -3.78 14.83
CA PHE A 353 -4.42 -2.60 14.98
C PHE A 353 -3.09 -2.90 15.67
N LEU A 354 -3.11 -3.61 16.81
CA LEU A 354 -1.91 -3.96 17.55
C LEU A 354 -0.98 -4.88 16.74
N THR A 355 -1.55 -5.82 16.00
CA THR A 355 -0.78 -6.75 15.18
C THR A 355 -0.19 -6.10 13.94
N THR A 356 -0.88 -5.14 13.31
CA THR A 356 -0.29 -4.36 12.20
C THR A 356 0.95 -3.59 12.67
N LEU A 357 0.92 -3.00 13.87
CA LEU A 357 2.11 -2.35 14.47
C LEU A 357 3.24 -3.35 14.75
N LEU A 358 2.90 -4.53 15.27
CA LEU A 358 3.86 -5.60 15.51
C LEU A 358 4.49 -6.10 14.19
N SER A 359 3.69 -6.24 13.12
CA SER A 359 4.17 -6.67 11.81
C SER A 359 5.21 -5.71 11.25
N ALA A 360 4.99 -4.39 11.36
CA ALA A 360 5.96 -3.38 10.92
C ALA A 360 7.36 -3.60 11.56
N VAL A 361 7.42 -3.98 12.84
CA VAL A 361 8.70 -4.28 13.52
C VAL A 361 9.28 -5.64 13.11
N LEU A 362 8.42 -6.64 12.92
CA LEU A 362 8.84 -8.00 12.58
C LEU A 362 9.32 -8.12 11.13
N LEU A 363 8.80 -7.33 10.19
CA LEU A 363 9.18 -7.36 8.78
C LEU A 363 10.68 -7.10 8.56
N ASP A 364 11.24 -6.17 9.33
CA ASP A 364 12.66 -5.86 9.28
C ASP A 364 13.51 -6.93 9.98
N ARG A 365 12.97 -7.62 10.99
CA ARG A 365 13.72 -8.62 11.78
C ARG A 365 13.68 -10.02 11.19
N VAL A 366 12.53 -10.50 10.72
CA VAL A 366 12.33 -11.88 10.29
C VAL A 366 12.50 -12.03 8.77
N GLY A 367 12.06 -11.05 7.99
CA GLY A 367 12.01 -11.14 6.52
C GLY A 367 10.59 -11.43 6.00
N ARG A 368 10.41 -11.33 4.68
CA ARG A 368 9.07 -11.31 4.07
C ARG A 368 8.54 -12.73 3.85
N ARG A 369 9.40 -13.64 3.37
CA ARG A 369 8.98 -15.00 3.03
C ARG A 369 8.56 -15.83 4.25
N PRO A 370 9.31 -15.86 5.38
CA PRO A 370 8.90 -16.60 6.56
C PRO A 370 7.61 -16.05 7.18
N LEU A 371 7.43 -14.72 7.21
CA LEU A 371 6.21 -14.11 7.74
C LEU A 371 4.98 -14.43 6.89
N LEU A 372 5.10 -14.49 5.56
CA LEU A 372 4.00 -14.97 4.71
C LEU A 372 3.63 -16.43 5.00
N ILE A 373 4.61 -17.32 5.23
CA ILE A 373 4.35 -18.73 5.56
C ILE A 373 3.61 -18.83 6.90
N ILE A 374 4.10 -18.12 7.93
CA ILE A 374 3.48 -18.08 9.26
C ILE A 374 2.05 -17.54 9.16
N SER A 375 1.85 -16.45 8.41
CA SER A 375 0.54 -15.86 8.13
C SER A 375 -0.40 -16.85 7.45
N ALA A 376 0.06 -17.54 6.40
CA ALA A 376 -0.75 -18.48 5.63
C ALA A 376 -1.22 -19.67 6.46
N ILE A 377 -0.32 -20.27 7.24
CA ILE A 377 -0.63 -21.41 8.12
C ILE A 377 -1.56 -20.96 9.25
N GLY A 378 -1.21 -19.88 9.95
CA GLY A 378 -2.00 -19.41 11.09
C GLY A 378 -3.41 -18.93 10.71
N SER A 379 -3.52 -18.24 9.56
CA SER A 379 -4.82 -17.83 9.02
C SER A 379 -5.67 -19.03 8.59
N SER A 380 -5.04 -20.03 7.97
CA SER A 380 -5.71 -21.29 7.62
C SER A 380 -6.21 -22.02 8.86
N LEU A 381 -5.42 -22.06 9.94
CA LEU A 381 -5.84 -22.68 11.20
C LEU A 381 -7.04 -21.95 11.80
N GLY A 382 -7.03 -20.61 11.86
CA GLY A 382 -8.16 -19.82 12.35
C GLY A 382 -9.45 -20.07 11.54
N MET A 383 -9.34 -20.08 10.21
CA MET A 383 -10.47 -20.35 9.31
C MET A 383 -10.98 -21.80 9.40
N LEU A 384 -10.09 -22.79 9.58
CA LEU A 384 -10.49 -24.17 9.84
C LEU A 384 -11.21 -24.31 11.18
N SER A 385 -10.68 -23.69 12.24
CA SER A 385 -11.25 -23.77 13.58
C SER A 385 -12.66 -23.18 13.65
N ILE A 386 -12.93 -22.03 13.03
CA ILE A 386 -14.29 -21.48 12.97
C ILE A 386 -15.21 -22.35 12.09
N GLY A 387 -14.70 -22.91 10.99
CA GLY A 387 -15.47 -23.86 10.18
C GLY A 387 -15.86 -25.12 10.95
N ILE A 388 -14.95 -25.66 11.79
CA ILE A 388 -15.24 -26.80 12.68
C ILE A 388 -16.35 -26.45 13.67
N PHE A 389 -16.34 -25.25 14.25
CA PHE A 389 -17.42 -24.80 15.14
C PHE A 389 -18.77 -24.81 14.41
N PHE A 390 -18.86 -24.20 13.23
CA PHE A 390 -20.09 -24.18 12.45
C PHE A 390 -20.55 -25.58 11.99
N TYR A 391 -19.61 -26.49 11.74
CA TYR A 391 -19.92 -27.89 11.44
C TYR A 391 -20.54 -28.61 12.65
N LEU A 392 -19.97 -28.43 13.84
CA LEU A 392 -20.52 -29.01 15.08
C LEU A 392 -21.91 -28.45 15.39
N GLN A 393 -22.10 -27.14 15.20
CA GLN A 393 -23.40 -26.48 15.36
C GLN A 393 -24.46 -27.03 14.39
N ASP A 394 -24.10 -27.23 13.12
CA ASP A 394 -25.01 -27.76 12.09
C ASP A 394 -25.37 -29.24 12.30
N THR A 395 -24.41 -30.05 12.81
CA THR A 395 -24.66 -31.46 13.16
C THR A 395 -25.45 -31.67 14.45
N GLY A 396 -25.82 -30.59 15.15
CA GLY A 396 -26.58 -30.64 16.40
C GLY A 396 -25.78 -31.13 17.61
N ALA A 397 -24.45 -31.07 17.56
CA ALA A 397 -23.62 -31.34 18.71
C ALA A 397 -23.79 -30.24 19.76
N ASP A 398 -23.64 -30.58 21.05
CA ASP A 398 -23.67 -29.59 22.13
C ASP A 398 -22.43 -28.68 22.04
N VAL A 399 -22.64 -27.45 21.58
CA VAL A 399 -21.62 -26.41 21.41
C VAL A 399 -21.67 -25.35 22.51
N GLU A 400 -22.48 -25.52 23.57
CA GLU A 400 -22.61 -24.52 24.64
C GLU A 400 -21.25 -24.23 25.32
N ASN A 401 -20.45 -25.27 25.55
CA ASN A 401 -19.11 -25.15 26.14
C ASN A 401 -18.05 -24.58 25.17
N LEU A 402 -18.38 -24.43 23.89
CA LEU A 402 -17.48 -23.94 22.84
C LEU A 402 -17.79 -22.50 22.42
N GLY A 403 -18.59 -21.76 23.18
CA GLY A 403 -18.99 -20.38 22.83
C GLY A 403 -17.82 -19.39 22.65
N TRP A 404 -16.66 -19.66 23.24
CA TRP A 404 -15.43 -18.86 23.08
C TRP A 404 -14.68 -19.16 21.78
N LEU A 405 -14.93 -20.30 21.15
CA LEU A 405 -14.16 -20.81 20.02
C LEU A 405 -14.27 -19.95 18.76
N PRO A 406 -15.45 -19.42 18.35
CA PRO A 406 -15.54 -18.54 17.19
C PRO A 406 -14.72 -17.25 17.35
N LEU A 407 -14.78 -16.65 18.54
CA LEU A 407 -13.99 -15.45 18.86
C LEU A 407 -12.50 -15.76 18.82
N ALA A 408 -12.05 -16.81 19.53
CA ALA A 408 -10.65 -17.20 19.51
C ALA A 408 -10.14 -17.54 18.09
N SER A 409 -10.97 -18.20 17.27
CA SER A 409 -10.65 -18.57 15.90
C SER A 409 -10.49 -17.35 14.97
N LEU A 410 -11.40 -16.37 15.07
CA LEU A 410 -11.30 -15.12 14.31
C LEU A 410 -10.13 -14.25 14.79
N LEU A 411 -9.86 -14.19 16.10
CA LEU A 411 -8.68 -13.48 16.61
C LEU A 411 -7.38 -14.13 16.13
N LEU A 412 -7.31 -15.46 16.11
CA LEU A 412 -6.18 -16.20 15.55
C LEU A 412 -5.99 -15.87 14.06
N TYR A 413 -7.08 -15.91 13.28
CA TYR A 413 -7.05 -15.54 11.87
C TYR A 413 -6.56 -14.11 11.66
N VAL A 414 -7.17 -13.13 12.33
CA VAL A 414 -6.84 -11.71 12.15
C VAL A 414 -5.40 -11.43 12.57
N PHE A 415 -4.94 -12.01 13.69
CA PHE A 415 -3.56 -11.89 14.13
C PHE A 415 -2.58 -12.39 13.06
N PHE A 416 -2.76 -13.62 12.57
CA PHE A 416 -1.82 -14.17 11.59
C PHE A 416 -1.92 -13.49 10.22
N ASN A 417 -3.12 -13.11 9.78
CA ASN A 417 -3.33 -12.46 8.51
C ASN A 417 -2.66 -11.06 8.48
N GLU A 418 -2.80 -10.27 9.54
CA GLU A 418 -2.16 -8.95 9.66
C GLU A 418 -0.64 -9.03 9.86
N LEU A 419 -0.11 -10.15 10.37
CA LEU A 419 1.33 -10.35 10.45
C LEU A 419 1.99 -10.47 9.07
N GLY A 420 1.29 -11.01 8.07
CA GLY A 420 1.89 -11.25 6.75
C GLY A 420 1.05 -10.77 5.57
N TYR A 421 -0.11 -11.40 5.31
CA TYR A 421 -0.93 -11.07 4.14
C TYR A 421 -1.42 -9.64 4.08
N GLY A 422 -1.53 -8.93 5.20
CA GLY A 422 -1.83 -7.50 5.23
C GLY A 422 -0.71 -6.67 4.57
N PRO A 423 0.46 -6.50 5.23
CA PRO A 423 1.47 -5.54 4.80
C PRO A 423 2.43 -6.05 3.72
N ILE A 424 2.69 -7.35 3.64
CA ILE A 424 3.74 -7.89 2.75
C ILE A 424 3.43 -7.71 1.26
N PRO A 425 2.20 -7.94 0.75
CA PRO A 425 1.93 -7.79 -0.68
C PRO A 425 2.21 -6.38 -1.18
N TRP A 426 1.88 -5.36 -0.38
CA TRP A 426 2.18 -3.96 -0.67
C TRP A 426 3.68 -3.68 -0.73
N LEU A 427 4.43 -4.28 0.20
CA LEU A 427 5.90 -4.17 0.23
C LEU A 427 6.54 -4.85 -0.98
N LEU A 428 6.10 -6.07 -1.32
CA LEU A 428 6.58 -6.83 -2.48
C LEU A 428 6.27 -6.13 -3.80
N SER A 429 5.14 -5.40 -3.89
CA SER A 429 4.83 -4.57 -5.06
C SER A 429 5.92 -3.51 -5.31
N GLY A 430 6.51 -2.95 -4.25
CA GLY A 430 7.61 -1.99 -4.34
C GLY A 430 9.00 -2.61 -4.54
N GLU A 431 9.21 -3.83 -4.01
CA GLU A 431 10.52 -4.51 -4.02
C GLU A 431 10.74 -5.44 -5.23
N LEU A 432 9.69 -6.12 -5.73
CA LEU A 432 9.81 -7.11 -6.81
C LEU A 432 9.59 -6.54 -8.20
N ILE A 433 8.76 -5.49 -8.34
CA ILE A 433 8.37 -5.00 -9.66
C ILE A 433 9.49 -4.12 -10.24
N PRO A 434 10.07 -4.50 -11.41
CA PRO A 434 11.18 -3.78 -12.01
C PRO A 434 10.82 -2.31 -12.28
N LEU A 435 11.79 -1.42 -12.13
CA LEU A 435 11.58 0.02 -12.26
C LEU A 435 10.94 0.40 -13.61
N ALA A 436 11.35 -0.25 -14.70
CA ALA A 436 10.88 0.02 -16.05
C ALA A 436 9.37 -0.22 -16.27
N VAL A 437 8.77 -1.15 -15.54
CA VAL A 437 7.34 -1.51 -15.65
C VAL A 437 6.56 -1.24 -14.36
N ARG A 438 7.17 -0.58 -13.36
CA ARG A 438 6.62 -0.43 -12.01
C ARG A 438 5.27 0.24 -11.97
N THR A 439 5.07 1.29 -12.75
CA THR A 439 3.79 2.01 -12.81
C THR A 439 2.65 1.11 -13.30
N LEU A 440 2.87 0.40 -14.41
CA LEU A 440 1.87 -0.53 -14.96
C LEU A 440 1.66 -1.75 -14.04
N GLY A 441 2.75 -2.33 -13.52
CA GLY A 441 2.70 -3.50 -12.64
C GLY A 441 1.98 -3.22 -11.32
N ASN A 442 2.28 -2.10 -10.66
CA ASN A 442 1.55 -1.66 -9.47
C ASN A 442 0.07 -1.40 -9.79
N GLY A 443 -0.23 -0.77 -10.94
CA GLY A 443 -1.61 -0.54 -11.36
C GLY A 443 -2.42 -1.84 -11.49
N VAL A 444 -1.83 -2.87 -12.11
CA VAL A 444 -2.45 -4.21 -12.23
C VAL A 444 -2.63 -4.85 -10.86
N ALA A 445 -1.61 -4.80 -9.99
CA ALA A 445 -1.64 -5.42 -8.67
C ALA A 445 -2.72 -4.80 -7.76
N VAL A 446 -2.81 -3.46 -7.71
CA VAL A 446 -3.82 -2.75 -6.93
C VAL A 446 -5.23 -3.00 -7.47
N THR A 447 -5.39 -3.00 -8.80
CA THR A 447 -6.67 -3.32 -9.44
C THR A 447 -7.11 -4.74 -9.08
N ALA A 448 -6.19 -5.70 -9.09
CA ALA A 448 -6.46 -7.08 -8.69
C ALA A 448 -6.88 -7.18 -7.21
N TYR A 449 -6.16 -6.51 -6.31
CA TYR A 449 -6.52 -6.46 -4.88
C TYR A 449 -7.96 -5.98 -4.66
N SER A 450 -8.32 -4.83 -5.26
CA SER A 450 -9.66 -4.25 -5.17
C SER A 450 -10.72 -5.13 -5.82
N LEU A 451 -10.43 -5.74 -6.97
CA LEU A 451 -11.34 -6.65 -7.66
C LEU A 451 -11.59 -7.92 -6.83
N PHE A 452 -10.56 -8.50 -6.22
CA PHE A 452 -10.70 -9.68 -5.38
C PHE A 452 -11.48 -9.37 -4.09
N ALA A 453 -11.21 -8.21 -3.48
CA ALA A 453 -12.01 -7.74 -2.34
C ALA A 453 -13.49 -7.57 -2.72
N PHE A 454 -13.78 -7.05 -3.91
CA PHE A 454 -15.14 -6.94 -4.43
C PHE A 454 -15.78 -8.31 -4.62
N ILE A 455 -15.12 -9.23 -5.33
CA ILE A 455 -15.62 -10.57 -5.61
C ILE A 455 -15.97 -11.28 -4.29
N ILE A 456 -15.03 -11.32 -3.35
CA ILE A 456 -15.21 -12.03 -2.08
C ILE A 456 -16.34 -11.43 -1.24
N SER A 457 -16.40 -10.09 -1.11
CA SER A 457 -17.47 -9.42 -0.37
C SER A 457 -18.84 -9.60 -1.02
N LEU A 458 -18.90 -9.65 -2.36
CA LEU A 458 -20.14 -9.86 -3.11
C LEU A 458 -20.64 -11.30 -3.01
N THR A 459 -19.74 -12.28 -3.14
CA THR A 459 -20.09 -13.69 -3.19
C THR A 459 -20.36 -14.28 -1.81
N PHE A 460 -19.87 -13.69 -0.72
CA PHE A 460 -20.01 -14.27 0.63
C PHE A 460 -21.46 -14.61 1.02
N PRO A 461 -22.46 -13.69 0.92
CA PRO A 461 -23.85 -14.04 1.21
C PRO A 461 -24.43 -15.11 0.28
N MET A 462 -23.97 -15.18 -0.98
CA MET A 462 -24.38 -16.22 -1.93
C MET A 462 -23.79 -17.58 -1.57
N MET A 463 -22.53 -17.60 -1.12
CA MET A 463 -21.86 -18.81 -0.66
C MET A 463 -22.51 -19.39 0.59
N LEU A 464 -22.97 -18.56 1.52
CA LEU A 464 -23.72 -19.03 2.70
C LEU A 464 -25.08 -19.67 2.35
N LYS A 465 -25.66 -19.36 1.18
CA LYS A 465 -26.91 -19.97 0.71
C LYS A 465 -26.67 -21.23 -0.11
N MET A 466 -25.69 -21.17 -1.01
CA MET A 466 -25.39 -22.27 -1.94
C MET A 466 -24.60 -23.39 -1.25
N PHE A 467 -23.73 -23.02 -0.33
CA PHE A 467 -22.94 -23.92 0.49
C PHE A 467 -23.33 -23.74 1.95
N THR A 468 -22.86 -24.65 2.81
CA THR A 468 -22.96 -24.47 4.25
C THR A 468 -21.93 -23.47 4.77
N THR A 469 -22.22 -22.86 5.93
CA THR A 469 -21.32 -21.90 6.59
C THR A 469 -19.93 -22.49 6.81
N TYR A 470 -19.84 -23.72 7.31
CA TYR A 470 -18.55 -24.40 7.52
C TYR A 470 -17.77 -24.63 6.23
N THR A 471 -18.46 -25.01 5.13
CA THR A 471 -17.80 -25.22 3.82
C THR A 471 -17.20 -23.92 3.29
N THR A 472 -17.88 -22.80 3.49
CA THR A 472 -17.38 -21.47 3.12
C THR A 472 -16.08 -21.13 3.83
N PHE A 473 -16.01 -21.34 5.16
CA PHE A 473 -14.79 -21.06 5.93
C PHE A 473 -13.65 -22.04 5.62
N TRP A 474 -13.95 -23.33 5.37
CA TRP A 474 -12.95 -24.28 4.92
C TRP A 474 -12.38 -23.94 3.54
N LEU A 475 -13.22 -23.42 2.63
CA LEU A 475 -12.74 -22.92 1.34
C LEU A 475 -11.72 -21.79 1.54
N TYR A 476 -12.04 -20.80 2.40
CA TYR A 476 -11.09 -19.73 2.74
C TYR A 476 -9.80 -20.24 3.38
N ALA A 477 -9.89 -21.26 4.24
CA ALA A 477 -8.70 -21.89 4.80
C ALA A 477 -7.82 -22.54 3.72
N THR A 478 -8.39 -23.27 2.77
CA THR A 478 -7.62 -23.89 1.68
C THR A 478 -6.93 -22.86 0.79
N PHE A 479 -7.60 -21.75 0.47
CA PHE A 479 -6.97 -20.65 -0.26
C PHE A 479 -5.84 -20.00 0.54
N SER A 480 -6.00 -19.80 1.85
CA SER A 480 -4.92 -19.33 2.72
C SER A 480 -3.72 -20.29 2.68
N LEU A 481 -3.96 -21.59 2.83
CA LEU A 481 -2.88 -22.60 2.83
C LEU A 481 -2.16 -22.67 1.48
N SER A 482 -2.87 -22.48 0.37
CA SER A 482 -2.27 -22.44 -0.98
C SER A 482 -1.18 -21.38 -1.13
N GLY A 483 -1.26 -20.29 -0.35
CA GLY A 483 -0.22 -19.27 -0.36
C GLY A 483 1.12 -19.75 0.21
N VAL A 484 1.16 -20.81 1.03
CA VAL A 484 2.43 -21.46 1.43
C VAL A 484 3.16 -21.98 0.20
N ALA A 485 2.46 -22.65 -0.72
CA ALA A 485 3.06 -23.14 -1.95
C ALA A 485 3.57 -21.97 -2.83
N LEU A 486 2.83 -20.86 -2.89
CA LEU A 486 3.28 -19.67 -3.60
C LEU A 486 4.56 -19.06 -3.01
N THR A 487 4.71 -19.08 -1.67
CA THR A 487 5.95 -18.59 -1.04
C THR A 487 7.19 -19.38 -1.44
N MET A 488 7.05 -20.60 -1.98
CA MET A 488 8.20 -21.38 -2.48
C MET A 488 8.82 -20.74 -3.73
N PHE A 489 8.03 -20.02 -4.51
CA PHE A 489 8.47 -19.32 -5.72
C PHE A 489 8.88 -17.86 -5.45
N LEU A 490 8.65 -17.37 -4.23
CA LEU A 490 8.95 -16.00 -3.84
C LEU A 490 10.41 -15.88 -3.37
N PRO A 491 11.23 -14.98 -3.95
CA PRO A 491 12.54 -14.70 -3.40
C PRO A 491 12.41 -13.94 -2.07
N GLU A 492 13.32 -14.20 -1.14
CA GLU A 492 13.48 -13.31 0.02
C GLU A 492 14.10 -12.00 -0.46
N THR A 493 13.44 -10.88 -0.16
CA THR A 493 13.82 -9.52 -0.55
C THR A 493 14.54 -8.77 0.57
N LYS A 494 14.48 -9.26 1.81
CA LYS A 494 15.15 -8.62 2.94
C LYS A 494 16.67 -8.50 2.70
N GLY A 495 17.16 -7.26 2.74
CA GLY A 495 18.58 -6.94 2.69
C GLY A 495 19.22 -7.07 1.30
N LYS A 496 18.41 -7.23 0.25
CA LYS A 496 18.89 -7.31 -1.14
C LYS A 496 18.71 -5.99 -1.88
N THR A 497 19.57 -5.75 -2.86
CA THR A 497 19.41 -4.60 -3.77
C THR A 497 18.35 -4.89 -4.84
N LEU A 498 17.80 -3.85 -5.47
CA LEU A 498 16.85 -4.01 -6.58
C LEU A 498 17.50 -4.77 -7.76
N GLU A 499 18.80 -4.53 -8.00
CA GLU A 499 19.58 -5.18 -9.06
C GLU A 499 19.72 -6.69 -8.81
N GLU A 500 20.03 -7.11 -7.58
CA GLU A 500 20.10 -8.53 -7.20
C GLU A 500 18.74 -9.26 -7.35
N ILE A 501 17.64 -8.53 -7.16
CA ILE A 501 16.28 -9.07 -7.35
C ILE A 501 15.96 -9.16 -8.85
N GLU A 502 16.33 -8.16 -9.65
CA GLU A 502 16.14 -8.18 -11.11
C GLU A 502 16.95 -9.34 -11.74
N GLU A 503 18.20 -9.55 -11.33
CA GLU A 503 19.05 -10.68 -11.75
C GLU A 503 18.43 -12.05 -11.45
N PHE A 504 17.63 -12.17 -10.38
CA PHE A 504 16.93 -13.42 -10.04
C PHE A 504 15.87 -13.80 -11.08
N PHE A 505 15.27 -12.82 -11.75
CA PHE A 505 14.22 -13.03 -12.75
C PHE A 505 14.74 -13.03 -14.19
N GLU A 506 16.00 -12.67 -14.41
CA GLU A 506 16.64 -12.77 -15.72
C GLU A 506 16.79 -14.26 -16.15
N PRO A 507 16.54 -14.56 -17.43
CA PRO A 507 16.84 -15.89 -17.95
C PRO A 507 18.34 -16.15 -17.79
N LYS A 508 18.72 -17.29 -17.23
CA LYS A 508 20.12 -17.79 -17.21
C LYS A 508 20.62 -18.03 -18.64
N GLN A 509 20.94 -16.97 -19.39
CA GLN A 509 21.74 -17.08 -20.61
C GLN A 509 23.21 -17.06 -20.19
N GLU A 510 23.80 -18.25 -20.19
CA GLU A 510 25.24 -18.54 -20.28
C GLU A 510 26.20 -17.68 -19.44
N LYS A 511 26.29 -17.96 -18.13
CA LYS A 511 27.53 -17.75 -17.35
C LYS A 511 28.68 -18.69 -17.81
N ARG A 512 28.78 -18.99 -19.11
CA ARG A 512 29.75 -19.92 -19.70
C ARG A 512 30.84 -19.24 -20.55
N GLN A 513 30.80 -17.91 -20.70
CA GLN A 513 31.83 -17.17 -21.47
C GLN A 513 32.90 -16.46 -20.62
N HIS A 514 32.82 -16.49 -19.29
CA HIS A 514 33.87 -15.95 -18.40
C HIS A 514 34.69 -17.02 -17.65
N ALA A 515 34.62 -18.27 -18.09
CA ALA A 515 35.37 -19.39 -17.51
C ALA A 515 36.10 -20.22 -18.58
N LEU A 516 36.67 -19.55 -19.58
CA LEU A 516 37.64 -20.14 -20.52
C LEU A 516 38.93 -19.33 -20.49
#